data_AF-A0A0F9AEA7-F1
#
_entry.id   AF-A0A0F9AEA7-F1
#
_cell.length_a   1.000
_cell.length_b   1.000
_cell.length_c   1.000
_cell.angle_alpha   90.00
_cell.angle_beta   90.00
_cell.angle_gamma   90.00
#
_symmetry.space_group_name_H-M   'P 1'
#
loop_
_entity.id
_entity.type
_entity.pdbx_description
1 polymer ?
#
loop_
_entity_poly.entity_id
_entity_poly.type
_entity_poly.pdbx_seq_one_letter_code
_entity_poly.pdbx_strand_id
1 'polypeptide(L)'
;MIYTIHSLLVCEALSNDVDMSYGIKQQENIIAACDEIVLVSKAELECYYQFNYHTLNYNVRVIHNGLRHINRPKTDGILKKTIGFCGRLVRRKRPEYVHMLLTEDDFRDCSVMIAGRGFNP
;
A
#
# COMPACT_ATOMS: atom_id res chain seq x y z
N MET A 1 0.75 25.90 -0.55
CA MET A 1 1.23 24.85 0.37
C MET A 1 1.18 23.51 -0.36
N ILE A 2 2.27 22.72 -0.32
CA ILE A 2 2.32 21.39 -0.91
C ILE A 2 2.09 20.37 0.20
N TYR A 3 1.09 19.50 0.04
CA TYR A 3 0.79 18.42 0.99
C TYR A 3 0.90 17.07 0.29
N THR A 4 1.65 16.15 0.88
CA THR A 4 1.88 14.81 0.34
C THR A 4 0.97 13.82 1.05
N ILE A 5 0.12 13.14 0.28
CA ILE A 5 -0.76 12.10 0.80
C ILE A 5 -0.15 10.75 0.44
N HIS A 6 0.35 10.02 1.45
CA HIS A 6 0.95 8.69 1.28
C HIS A 6 -0.06 7.55 1.26
N SER A 7 -1.29 7.83 1.71
CA SER A 7 -2.45 6.95 1.60
C SER A 7 -3.71 7.76 1.86
N LEU A 8 -4.77 7.45 1.10
CA LEU A 8 -6.11 7.95 1.42
C LEU A 8 -6.62 7.21 2.66
N LEU A 9 -6.98 7.96 3.70
CA LEU A 9 -7.40 7.39 4.99
C LEU A 9 -8.68 6.58 4.86
N VAL A 10 -9.56 6.94 3.94
CA VAL A 10 -10.77 6.16 3.64
C VAL A 10 -10.40 4.75 3.12
N CYS A 11 -9.36 4.62 2.30
CA CYS A 11 -8.87 3.31 1.84
C CYS A 11 -8.25 2.50 2.99
N GLU A 12 -7.55 3.17 3.92
CA GLU A 12 -6.98 2.51 5.09
C GLU A 12 -8.04 2.03 6.07
N ALA A 13 -9.07 2.86 6.31
CA ALA A 13 -10.22 2.53 7.15
C ALA A 13 -10.96 1.30 6.61
N LEU A 14 -11.27 1.28 5.31
CA LEU A 14 -11.92 0.15 4.64
C LEU A 14 -11.05 -1.12 4.66
N SER A 15 -9.74 -0.98 4.42
CA SER A 15 -8.84 -2.14 4.34
C SER A 15 -8.55 -2.78 5.70
N ASN A 16 -8.51 -1.97 6.76
CA ASN A 16 -8.22 -2.43 8.11
C ASN A 16 -9.47 -2.64 8.96
N ASP A 17 -10.64 -2.21 8.49
CA ASP A 17 -11.93 -2.35 9.19
C ASP A 17 -11.92 -1.58 10.52
N VAL A 18 -11.50 -0.32 10.45
CA VAL A 18 -11.32 0.57 11.60
C VAL A 18 -12.00 1.91 11.35
N ASP A 19 -12.58 2.48 12.41
CA ASP A 19 -13.15 3.82 12.33
C ASP A 19 -12.04 4.87 12.33
N MET A 20 -11.94 5.62 11.23
CA MET A 20 -11.04 6.76 11.07
C MET A 20 -11.80 8.01 10.65
N SER A 21 -13.10 8.10 10.95
CA SER A 21 -13.99 9.17 10.48
C SER A 21 -13.44 10.57 10.77
N TYR A 22 -12.86 10.77 11.96
CA TYR A 22 -12.20 12.02 12.32
C TYR A 22 -10.98 12.33 11.43
N GLY A 23 -10.12 11.33 11.23
CA GLY A 23 -8.92 11.47 10.40
C GLY A 23 -9.27 11.72 8.93
N ILE A 24 -10.29 11.04 8.42
CA ILE A 24 -10.81 11.23 7.05
C ILE A 24 -11.27 12.69 6.88
N LYS A 25 -12.07 13.21 7.81
CA LYS A 25 -12.53 14.60 7.76
C LYS A 25 -11.37 15.62 7.82
N GLN A 26 -10.34 15.34 8.63
CA GLN A 26 -9.14 16.18 8.65
C GLN A 26 -8.39 16.13 7.31
N GLN A 27 -8.27 14.95 6.70
CA GLN A 27 -7.66 14.81 5.38
C GLN A 27 -8.45 15.55 4.30
N GLU A 28 -9.78 15.50 4.33
CA GLU A 28 -10.64 16.28 3.42
C GLU A 28 -10.44 17.79 3.56
N ASN A 29 -10.37 18.29 4.80
CA ASN A 29 -10.09 19.70 5.07
C ASN A 29 -8.73 20.11 4.49
N ILE A 30 -7.71 19.26 4.63
CA ILE A 30 -6.38 19.52 4.09
C ILE A 30 -6.39 19.49 2.56
N ILE A 31 -7.08 18.52 1.95
CA ILE A 31 -7.22 18.43 0.49
C ILE A 31 -7.81 19.72 -0.07
N ALA A 32 -8.89 20.21 0.53
CA ALA A 32 -9.57 21.44 0.12
C ALA A 32 -8.71 22.70 0.32
N ALA A 33 -7.78 22.70 1.29
CA ALA A 33 -6.95 23.85 1.62
C ALA A 33 -5.63 23.91 0.84
N CYS A 34 -5.25 22.87 0.10
CA CYS A 34 -3.99 22.81 -0.64
C CYS A 34 -4.11 23.35 -2.06
N ASP A 35 -3.01 23.85 -2.61
CA ASP A 35 -2.98 24.32 -4.01
C ASP A 35 -2.84 23.16 -5.00
N GLU A 36 -2.13 22.11 -4.60
CA GLU A 36 -1.84 20.93 -5.41
C GLU A 36 -1.76 19.69 -4.52
N ILE A 37 -2.34 18.58 -4.98
CA ILE A 37 -2.31 17.28 -4.32
C ILE A 37 -1.37 16.35 -5.07
N VAL A 38 -0.46 15.71 -4.33
CA VAL A 38 0.45 14.70 -4.87
C VAL A 38 0.14 13.34 -4.28
N LEU A 39 -0.17 12.38 -5.16
CA LEU A 39 -0.42 10.97 -4.86
C LEU A 39 0.77 10.10 -5.28
N VAL A 40 0.99 8.96 -4.62
CA VAL A 40 2.17 8.11 -4.86
C VAL A 40 1.94 7.02 -5.92
N SER A 41 0.70 6.84 -6.40
CA SER A 41 0.38 5.86 -7.43
C SER A 41 -0.89 6.20 -8.23
N LYS A 42 -1.06 5.56 -9.40
CA LYS A 42 -2.31 5.64 -10.18
C LYS A 42 -3.50 4.98 -9.47
N ALA A 43 -3.25 3.92 -8.71
CA ALA A 43 -4.29 3.26 -7.91
C ALA A 43 -4.89 4.21 -6.87
N GLU A 44 -4.06 5.07 -6.25
CA GLU A 44 -4.57 6.11 -5.35
C GLU A 44 -5.34 7.19 -6.09
N LEU A 45 -4.94 7.55 -7.32
CA LEU A 45 -5.69 8.49 -8.15
C LEU A 45 -7.08 7.95 -8.46
N GLU A 46 -7.21 6.67 -8.80
CA GLU A 46 -8.50 6.01 -9.02
C GLU A 46 -9.38 6.09 -7.77
N CYS A 47 -8.83 5.76 -6.60
CA CYS A 47 -9.54 5.92 -5.33
C CYS A 47 -9.92 7.39 -5.07
N TYR A 48 -9.03 8.34 -5.35
CA TYR A 48 -9.28 9.77 -5.17
C TYR A 48 -10.49 10.25 -5.99
N TYR A 49 -10.63 9.77 -7.22
CA TYR A 49 -11.82 10.02 -8.03
C TYR A 49 -13.04 9.27 -7.50
N GLN A 50 -12.90 8.00 -7.13
CA GLN A 50 -13.98 7.17 -6.59
C GLN A 50 -14.63 7.78 -5.34
N PHE A 51 -13.84 8.39 -4.47
CA PHE A 51 -14.32 9.07 -3.25
C PHE A 51 -14.66 10.55 -3.46
N ASN A 52 -14.76 11.00 -4.71
CA ASN A 52 -15.13 12.37 -5.09
C ASN A 52 -14.21 13.48 -4.55
N TYR A 53 -12.96 13.17 -4.17
CA TYR A 53 -12.01 14.18 -3.67
C TYR A 53 -11.57 15.17 -4.74
N HIS A 54 -11.74 14.83 -6.03
CA HIS A 54 -11.56 15.76 -7.15
C HIS A 54 -12.50 16.97 -7.09
N THR A 55 -13.63 16.86 -6.39
CA THR A 55 -14.55 18.00 -6.17
C THR A 55 -14.06 18.96 -5.10
N LEU A 56 -13.25 18.46 -4.15
CA LEU A 56 -12.58 19.25 -3.11
C LEU A 56 -11.34 19.93 -3.68
N ASN A 57 -10.56 19.20 -4.48
CA ASN A 57 -9.38 19.73 -5.17
C ASN A 57 -9.14 18.99 -6.48
N TYR A 58 -9.26 19.72 -7.59
CA TYR A 58 -9.07 19.18 -8.94
C TYR A 58 -7.60 19.13 -9.37
N ASN A 59 -6.71 19.88 -8.70
CA ASN A 59 -5.31 19.96 -9.06
C ASN A 59 -4.51 18.83 -8.41
N VAL A 60 -4.59 17.65 -9.03
CA VAL A 60 -3.97 16.41 -8.54
C VAL A 60 -2.93 15.87 -9.52
N ARG A 61 -1.80 15.40 -8.99
CA ARG A 61 -0.73 14.75 -9.76
C ARG A 61 -0.25 13.48 -9.09
N VAL A 62 0.27 12.56 -9.90
CA VAL A 62 0.88 11.32 -9.42
C VAL A 62 2.40 11.43 -9.53
N ILE A 63 3.09 11.27 -8.41
CA ILE A 63 4.54 11.14 -8.33
C ILE A 63 4.87 9.83 -7.66
N HIS A 64 5.39 8.87 -8.42
CA HIS A 64 5.72 7.55 -7.91
C HIS A 64 6.85 7.62 -6.87
N ASN A 65 6.70 6.86 -5.79
CA ASN A 65 7.76 6.70 -4.79
C ASN A 65 9.02 6.13 -5.46
N GLY A 66 10.14 6.84 -5.28
CA GLY A 66 11.44 6.34 -5.70
C GLY A 66 11.94 5.21 -4.79
N LEU A 67 12.72 4.31 -5.37
CA LEU A 67 13.51 3.34 -4.60
C LEU A 67 14.96 3.81 -4.59
N ARG A 68 15.58 3.87 -3.40
CA ARG A 68 17.02 4.08 -3.33
C ARG A 68 17.70 2.88 -3.98
N HIS A 69 18.54 3.11 -4.99
CA HIS A 69 19.35 2.06 -5.57
C HIS A 69 20.25 1.48 -4.48
N ILE A 70 19.97 0.24 -4.09
CA ILE A 70 20.88 -0.58 -3.29
C ILE A 70 21.65 -1.40 -4.30
N ASN A 71 22.98 -1.26 -4.34
CA ASN A 71 23.85 -2.19 -5.05
C ASN A 71 23.74 -3.56 -4.37
N ARG A 72 22.71 -4.32 -4.72
CA ARG A 72 22.56 -5.70 -4.25
C ARG A 72 23.46 -6.58 -5.11
N PRO A 73 24.36 -7.37 -4.51
CA PRO A 73 25.00 -8.43 -5.26
C PRO A 73 23.90 -9.34 -5.83
N LYS A 74 24.02 -9.70 -7.11
CA LYS A 74 23.20 -10.77 -7.69
C LYS A 74 23.45 -11.99 -6.82
N THR A 75 22.43 -12.47 -6.12
CA THR A 75 22.51 -13.75 -5.41
C THR A 75 22.63 -14.84 -6.46
N ASP A 76 23.85 -15.39 -6.59
CA ASP A 76 24.09 -16.60 -7.36
C ASP A 76 23.41 -17.76 -6.64
N GLY A 77 22.27 -18.19 -7.18
CA GLY A 77 21.40 -19.18 -6.56
C GLY A 77 19.99 -18.63 -6.35
N ILE A 78 19.24 -18.46 -7.44
CA ILE A 78 17.78 -18.38 -7.35
C ILE A 78 17.34 -19.69 -6.66
N LEU A 79 16.81 -19.60 -5.44
CA LEU A 79 16.08 -20.69 -4.82
C LEU A 79 14.87 -20.98 -5.72
N LYS A 80 15.03 -21.95 -6.63
CA LYS A 80 13.96 -22.38 -7.53
C LYS A 80 12.80 -22.83 -6.66
N LYS A 81 11.60 -22.29 -6.93
CA LYS A 81 10.34 -22.59 -6.24
C LYS A 81 10.16 -21.98 -4.82
N THR A 82 10.82 -20.87 -4.47
CA THR A 82 10.49 -20.14 -3.23
C THR A 82 9.68 -18.87 -3.48
N ILE A 83 8.56 -18.72 -2.77
CA ILE A 83 7.72 -17.51 -2.74
C ILE A 83 8.05 -16.71 -1.48
N GLY A 84 8.45 -15.45 -1.66
CA GLY A 84 8.83 -14.57 -0.55
C GLY A 84 7.77 -13.50 -0.24
N PHE A 85 7.43 -13.35 1.04
CA PHE A 85 6.75 -12.17 1.57
C PHE A 85 7.72 -11.36 2.44
N CYS A 86 7.77 -10.04 2.24
CA CYS A 86 8.56 -9.15 3.10
C CYS A 86 7.76 -7.92 3.51
N GLY A 87 7.50 -7.78 4.81
CA GLY A 87 6.87 -6.58 5.37
C GLY A 87 6.18 -6.78 6.72
N ARG A 88 5.62 -5.71 7.28
CA ARG A 88 4.75 -5.77 8.47
C ARG A 88 3.62 -6.79 8.28
N LEU A 89 3.36 -7.60 9.30
CA LEU A 89 2.26 -8.57 9.30
C LEU A 89 0.98 -7.87 9.78
N VAL A 90 0.25 -7.29 8.83
CA VAL A 90 -0.99 -6.52 9.07
C VAL A 90 -2.07 -6.94 8.08
N ARG A 91 -3.35 -6.83 8.48
CA ARG A 91 -4.52 -7.29 7.70
C ARG A 91 -4.50 -6.78 6.25
N ARG A 92 -4.23 -5.49 6.03
CA ARG A 92 -4.15 -4.90 4.68
C ARG A 92 -3.13 -5.59 3.76
N LYS A 93 -2.06 -6.17 4.31
CA LYS A 93 -1.00 -6.83 3.52
C LYS A 93 -1.26 -8.30 3.23
N ARG A 94 -2.29 -8.89 3.86
CA ARG A 94 -2.73 -10.27 3.65
C ARG A 94 -1.58 -11.30 3.60
N PRO A 95 -0.63 -11.30 4.57
CA PRO A 95 0.45 -12.30 4.57
C PRO A 95 -0.08 -13.74 4.59
N GLU A 96 -1.29 -13.96 5.12
CA GLU A 96 -1.97 -15.26 5.14
C GLU A 96 -2.17 -15.86 3.74
N TYR A 97 -2.38 -15.04 2.71
CA TYR A 97 -2.59 -15.53 1.34
C TYR A 97 -1.34 -16.20 0.77
N VAL A 98 -0.16 -15.81 1.24
CA VAL A 98 1.09 -16.43 0.80
C VAL A 98 1.19 -17.87 1.29
N HIS A 99 0.67 -18.17 2.48
CA HIS A 99 0.54 -19.56 2.95
C HIS A 99 -0.53 -20.33 2.20
N MET A 100 -1.67 -19.68 1.91
CA MET A 100 -2.77 -20.31 1.17
C MET A 100 -2.36 -20.74 -0.24
N LEU A 101 -1.42 -20.04 -0.89
CA LEU A 101 -0.91 -20.47 -2.19
C LEU A 101 -0.39 -21.90 -2.19
N LEU A 102 0.17 -22.41 -1.08
CA LEU A 102 0.66 -23.79 -1.00
C LEU A 102 -0.46 -24.85 -1.09
N THR A 103 -1.73 -24.47 -0.98
CA THR A 103 -2.86 -25.39 -1.17
C THR A 103 -3.26 -25.54 -2.64
N GLU A 104 -2.77 -24.67 -3.51
CA GLU A 104 -3.05 -24.68 -4.95
C GLU A 104 -2.10 -25.64 -5.68
N ASP A 105 -2.63 -26.35 -6.68
CA ASP A 105 -1.91 -27.45 -7.38
C ASP A 105 -0.61 -27.00 -8.03
N ASP A 106 -0.61 -25.80 -8.61
CA ASP A 106 0.54 -25.19 -9.29
C ASP A 106 1.69 -24.82 -8.34
N PHE A 107 1.44 -24.84 -7.03
CA PHE A 107 2.36 -24.36 -6.00
C PHE A 107 2.72 -25.43 -4.96
N ARG A 108 2.26 -26.69 -5.14
CA ARG A 108 2.54 -27.81 -4.22
C ARG A 108 4.03 -28.07 -4.01
N ASP A 109 4.85 -27.82 -5.03
CA ASP A 109 6.31 -27.98 -4.95
C ASP A 109 7.05 -26.71 -4.47
N CYS A 110 6.33 -25.65 -4.12
CA CYS A 110 6.92 -24.40 -3.67
C CYS A 110 7.17 -24.38 -2.17
N SER A 111 8.15 -23.58 -1.76
CA SER A 111 8.35 -23.17 -0.37
C SER A 111 7.96 -21.71 -0.18
N VAL A 112 7.46 -21.36 1.00
CA VAL A 112 7.11 -19.99 1.35
C VAL A 112 8.07 -19.46 2.42
N MET A 113 8.60 -18.26 2.20
CA MET A 113 9.41 -17.53 3.17
C MET A 113 8.73 -16.21 3.53
N ILE A 114 8.36 -16.04 4.80
CA ILE A 114 7.74 -14.82 5.30
C ILE A 114 8.71 -14.10 6.24
N ALA A 115 9.18 -12.93 5.82
CA ALA A 115 9.99 -12.04 6.62
C ALA A 115 9.13 -10.83 7.06
N GLY A 116 8.79 -10.79 8.34
CA GLY A 116 7.93 -9.72 8.84
C GLY A 116 7.89 -9.66 10.35
N ARG A 117 7.46 -8.52 10.86
CA ARG A 117 7.17 -8.33 12.29
C ARG A 117 5.67 -8.04 12.44
N GLY A 118 5.03 -8.70 13.38
CA GLY A 118 3.68 -8.36 13.83
C GLY A 118 3.63 -6.94 14.39
N PHE A 119 2.49 -6.30 14.28
CA PHE A 119 2.23 -5.04 14.97
C PHE A 119 1.83 -5.37 16.41
N ASN A 120 2.73 -5.15 17.38
CA ASN A 120 2.31 -5.10 18.79
C ASN A 120 1.82 -3.68 19.06
N PRO A 121 0.59 -3.51 19.58
CA PRO A 121 0.04 -2.20 19.96
C PRO A 121 0.84 -1.54 21.09
#